data_AF-A0A821AGC1-F1
#
_entry.id   AF-A0A821AGC1-F1
#
_cell.length_a   1.000
_cell.length_b   1.000
_cell.length_c   1.000
_cell.angle_alpha   90.00
_cell.angle_beta   90.00
_cell.angle_gamma   90.00
#
_symmetry.space_group_name_H-M   'P 1'
#
loop_
_entity.id
_entity.type
_entity.pdbx_description
1 polymer ?
#
loop_
_entity_poly.entity_id
_entity_poly.type
_entity_poly.pdbx_seq_one_letter_code
_entity_poly.pdbx_strand_id
1 'polypeptide(L)'
;MCYEVFDKIYRIIIDFNESHDAFVKHIENELSKIKGKQLILISLVDEWGKENILNDAFFEHIIKYNSPCLSYVTFDFHEYCKGLQFGNVMTLLQHLDEKHFLREMRFCWINTETNALLSEQISLFRINCVDCLDRTNVVQAAIAKTILEIMLKKLGLLDFDESGLRDYPRTIFQTMWADNGDAISRQYAGTDAMK
;
A
#
# COMPACT_ATOMS: atom_id res chain seq x y z
N MET A 1 16.42 26.29 25.19
CA MET A 1 17.07 26.40 23.86
C MET A 1 16.80 25.21 22.95
N CYS A 2 16.56 23.98 23.44
CA CYS A 2 16.11 22.87 22.59
C CYS A 2 14.60 22.88 22.26
N TYR A 3 13.75 23.55 23.03
CA TYR A 3 12.30 23.60 22.78
C TYR A 3 11.90 24.55 21.62
N GLU A 4 12.68 25.60 21.34
CA GLU A 4 12.39 26.56 20.27
C GLU A 4 12.75 26.04 18.86
N VAL A 5 13.56 24.98 18.78
CA VAL A 5 13.88 24.32 17.50
C VAL A 5 12.81 23.29 17.15
N PHE A 6 12.23 22.62 18.15
CA PHE A 6 11.07 21.76 17.94
C PHE A 6 9.86 22.57 17.45
N ASP A 7 9.58 23.73 18.04
CA ASP A 7 8.45 24.58 17.65
C ASP A 7 8.57 25.19 16.23
N LYS A 8 9.80 25.22 15.66
CA LYS A 8 10.04 25.72 14.29
C LYS A 8 9.77 24.69 13.20
N ILE A 9 9.77 23.40 13.50
CA ILE A 9 9.29 22.35 12.57
C ILE A 9 7.75 22.24 12.64
N TYR A 10 7.15 22.59 13.78
CA TYR A 10 5.70 22.59 14.04
C TYR A 10 4.90 23.71 13.35
N ARG A 11 5.57 24.61 12.62
CA ARG A 11 4.92 25.60 11.74
C ARG A 11 4.67 25.05 10.34
N ILE A 12 4.19 23.81 10.21
CA ILE A 12 3.31 23.48 9.08
C ILE A 12 1.91 23.96 9.47
N ILE A 13 1.77 25.27 9.66
CA ILE A 13 0.49 25.95 9.49
C ILE A 13 0.39 26.17 7.99
N ILE A 14 0.26 25.09 7.22
CA ILE A 14 -0.46 25.21 5.97
C ILE A 14 -1.89 25.38 6.42
N ASP A 15 -2.54 26.47 6.02
CA ASP A 15 -3.96 26.65 6.31
C ASP A 15 -4.68 25.35 5.95
N PHE A 16 -5.54 24.85 6.83
CA PHE A 16 -6.16 23.54 6.62
C PHE A 16 -6.89 23.50 5.27
N ASN A 17 -7.45 24.62 4.79
CA ASN A 17 -8.08 24.65 3.47
C ASN A 17 -7.04 24.59 2.34
N GLU A 18 -5.92 25.29 2.46
CA GLU A 18 -4.83 25.21 1.48
C GLU A 18 -4.26 23.77 1.39
N SER A 19 -4.02 23.13 2.54
CA SER A 19 -3.57 21.72 2.61
C SER A 19 -4.64 20.79 2.02
N HIS A 20 -5.91 21.05 2.33
CA HIS A 20 -7.00 20.24 1.81
C HIS A 20 -7.16 20.40 0.29
N ASP A 21 -6.99 21.59 -0.27
CA ASP A 21 -7.04 21.81 -1.72
C ASP A 21 -5.92 21.06 -2.44
N ALA A 22 -4.72 21.02 -1.84
CA ALA A 22 -3.62 20.21 -2.35
C ALA A 22 -3.92 18.70 -2.25
N PHE A 23 -4.50 18.26 -1.13
CA PHE A 23 -4.95 16.88 -0.93
C PHE A 23 -5.99 16.46 -1.98
N VAL A 24 -7.01 17.29 -2.23
CA VAL A 24 -8.06 17.01 -3.22
C VAL A 24 -7.45 16.84 -4.60
N LYS A 25 -6.61 17.79 -5.05
CA LYS A 25 -5.91 17.70 -6.34
C LYS A 25 -5.07 16.43 -6.45
N HIS A 26 -4.40 16.04 -5.36
CA HIS A 26 -3.60 14.83 -5.32
C HIS A 26 -4.47 13.58 -5.49
N ILE A 27 -5.54 13.45 -4.71
CA ILE A 27 -6.44 12.29 -4.76
C ILE A 27 -7.17 12.21 -6.10
N GLU A 28 -7.63 13.33 -6.65
CA GLU A 28 -8.26 13.38 -7.98
C GLU A 28 -7.29 12.94 -9.08
N ASN A 29 -6.03 13.34 -9.00
CA ASN A 29 -5.00 12.87 -9.92
C ASN A 29 -4.78 11.35 -9.81
N GLU A 30 -4.72 10.78 -8.61
CA GLU A 30 -4.61 9.32 -8.45
C GLU A 30 -5.86 8.59 -8.96
N LEU A 31 -7.05 9.09 -8.64
CA LEU A 31 -8.32 8.55 -9.12
C LEU A 31 -8.42 8.62 -10.65
N SER A 32 -7.91 9.67 -11.29
CA SER A 32 -7.92 9.81 -12.75
C SER A 32 -7.20 8.66 -13.46
N LYS A 33 -6.10 8.15 -12.87
CA LYS A 33 -5.32 7.02 -13.42
C LYS A 33 -6.12 5.73 -13.49
N ILE A 34 -7.12 5.58 -12.63
CA ILE A 34 -8.05 4.44 -12.60
C ILE A 34 -9.47 4.82 -13.01
N LYS A 35 -9.63 5.92 -13.75
CA LYS A 35 -10.94 6.37 -14.27
C LYS A 35 -11.98 6.55 -13.15
N GLY A 36 -11.54 7.05 -12.00
CA GLY A 36 -12.41 7.38 -10.87
C GLY A 36 -12.99 6.19 -10.10
N LYS A 37 -12.40 5.00 -10.23
CA LYS A 37 -12.94 3.78 -9.63
C LYS A 37 -12.68 3.70 -8.12
N GLN A 38 -11.60 3.06 -7.65
CA GLN A 38 -11.38 2.92 -6.21
C GLN A 38 -9.90 3.05 -5.81
N LEU A 39 -9.61 3.97 -4.89
CA LEU A 39 -8.29 4.15 -4.29
C LEU A 39 -8.33 3.70 -2.83
N ILE A 40 -7.47 2.74 -2.48
CA ILE A 40 -7.30 2.25 -1.12
C ILE A 40 -5.98 2.78 -0.57
N LEU A 41 -6.10 3.64 0.43
CA LEU A 41 -4.98 4.20 1.17
C LEU A 41 -4.73 3.32 2.40
N ILE A 42 -3.51 2.78 2.51
CA ILE A 42 -3.08 2.00 3.67
C ILE A 42 -2.01 2.81 4.40
N SER A 43 -2.26 3.14 5.66
CA SER A 43 -1.29 3.80 6.54
C SER A 43 -0.71 2.79 7.52
N LEU A 44 0.62 2.66 7.52
CA LEU A 44 1.39 1.80 8.43
C LEU A 44 1.97 2.59 9.62
N VAL A 45 1.48 3.80 9.83
CA VAL A 45 1.96 4.71 10.89
C VAL A 45 1.47 4.23 12.24
N ASP A 46 2.32 4.35 13.25
CA ASP A 46 1.97 3.94 14.62
C ASP A 46 0.94 4.91 15.21
N GLU A 47 -0.17 4.34 15.70
CA GLU A 47 -1.28 5.13 16.21
C GLU A 47 -0.95 5.81 17.56
N TRP A 48 0.10 5.35 18.27
CA TRP A 48 0.46 5.84 19.60
C TRP A 48 1.80 6.59 19.65
N GLY A 49 2.44 6.78 18.49
CA GLY A 49 3.73 7.44 18.36
C GLY A 49 3.64 8.96 18.19
N LYS A 50 4.81 9.61 18.14
CA LYS A 50 4.92 11.04 17.76
C LYS A 50 4.40 11.32 16.35
N GLU A 51 4.31 10.29 15.52
CA GLU A 51 3.84 10.33 14.14
C GLU A 51 2.31 10.38 14.04
N ASN A 52 1.57 10.11 15.12
CA ASN A 52 0.10 10.08 15.07
C ASN A 52 -0.50 11.44 14.69
N ILE A 53 0.20 12.56 14.97
CA ILE A 53 -0.24 13.90 14.55
C ILE A 53 -0.39 13.97 13.02
N LEU A 54 0.49 13.32 12.27
CA LEU A 54 0.40 13.27 10.80
C LEU A 54 -0.74 12.37 10.35
N ASN A 55 -0.96 11.26 11.05
CA ASN A 55 -2.07 10.35 10.78
C ASN A 55 -3.41 11.04 11.00
N ASP A 56 -3.58 11.73 12.14
CA ASP A 56 -4.78 12.49 12.48
C ASP A 56 -5.07 13.58 11.43
N ALA A 57 -4.07 14.39 11.07
CA ALA A 57 -4.22 15.43 10.05
C ALA A 57 -4.60 14.86 8.67
N PHE A 58 -3.98 13.75 8.27
CA PHE A 58 -4.31 13.07 7.01
C PHE A 58 -5.73 12.50 7.03
N PHE A 59 -6.13 11.92 8.16
CA PHE A 59 -7.46 11.37 8.37
C PHE A 59 -8.55 12.45 8.33
N GLU A 60 -8.30 13.63 8.90
CA GLU A 60 -9.21 14.78 8.80
C GLU A 60 -9.45 15.20 7.33
N HIS A 61 -8.41 15.22 6.51
CA HIS A 61 -8.56 15.51 5.07
C HIS A 61 -9.39 14.45 4.34
N ILE A 62 -9.22 13.17 4.68
CA ILE A 62 -10.02 12.07 4.13
C ILE A 62 -11.50 12.21 4.51
N ILE A 63 -11.78 12.48 5.80
CA ILE A 63 -13.15 12.70 6.29
C ILE A 63 -13.78 13.88 5.56
N LYS A 64 -13.06 15.00 5.38
CA LYS A 64 -13.59 16.17 4.68
C LYS A 64 -13.85 15.89 3.19
N TYR A 65 -12.98 15.12 2.54
CA TYR A 65 -13.15 14.76 1.13
C TYR A 65 -14.37 13.84 0.90
N ASN A 66 -14.65 12.94 1.85
CA ASN A 66 -15.86 12.12 1.92
C ASN A 66 -16.30 11.50 0.58
N SER A 67 -15.40 10.76 -0.06
CA SER A 67 -15.66 10.13 -1.36
C SER A 67 -15.85 8.63 -1.23
N PRO A 68 -16.88 8.03 -1.87
CA PRO A 68 -17.06 6.58 -1.89
C PRO A 68 -15.96 5.85 -2.67
N CYS A 69 -15.23 6.56 -3.53
CA CYS A 69 -14.12 6.03 -4.30
C CYS A 69 -12.81 5.98 -3.51
N LEU A 70 -12.80 6.48 -2.27
CA LEU A 70 -11.62 6.52 -1.40
C LEU A 70 -11.87 5.66 -0.16
N SER A 71 -11.00 4.69 0.08
CA SER A 71 -11.00 3.88 1.31
C SER A 71 -9.70 4.12 2.07
N TYR A 72 -9.80 4.23 3.40
CA TYR A 72 -8.66 4.39 4.28
C TYR A 72 -8.58 3.23 5.27
N VAL A 73 -7.40 2.65 5.39
CA VAL A 73 -7.09 1.54 6.30
C VAL A 73 -5.86 1.93 7.11
N THR A 74 -5.99 1.96 8.43
CA THR A 74 -4.83 2.04 9.33
C THR A 74 -4.44 0.64 9.77
N PHE A 75 -3.13 0.43 9.91
CA PHE A 75 -2.57 -0.82 10.38
C PHE A 75 -1.30 -0.52 11.18
N ASP A 76 -1.39 -0.62 12.51
CA ASP A 76 -0.22 -0.44 13.36
C ASP A 76 0.79 -1.56 13.08
N PHE A 77 1.94 -1.21 12.51
CA PHE A 77 2.94 -2.22 12.17
C PHE A 77 3.80 -2.59 13.39
N HIS A 78 4.01 -1.69 14.36
CA HIS A 78 4.91 -1.93 15.50
C HIS A 78 4.30 -2.77 16.61
N GLU A 79 3.00 -2.63 16.87
CA GLU A 79 2.29 -3.48 17.83
C GLU A 79 2.32 -4.94 17.35
N TYR A 80 2.10 -5.13 16.05
CA TYR A 80 1.99 -6.44 15.46
C TYR A 80 3.37 -7.07 15.17
N CYS A 81 4.37 -6.33 14.69
CA CYS A 81 5.66 -6.88 14.25
C CYS A 81 6.73 -7.06 15.33
N LYS A 82 6.37 -7.04 16.63
CA LYS A 82 7.30 -7.49 17.68
C LYS A 82 7.70 -8.95 17.45
N GLY A 83 8.91 -9.17 16.94
CA GLY A 83 9.53 -10.51 16.81
C GLY A 83 9.62 -11.11 15.40
N LEU A 84 9.70 -10.31 14.32
CA LEU A 84 9.97 -10.79 12.94
C LEU A 84 8.94 -11.80 12.39
N GLN A 85 7.68 -11.72 12.82
CA GLN A 85 6.67 -12.69 12.40
C GLN A 85 5.89 -12.22 11.16
N PHE A 86 6.06 -12.96 10.05
CA PHE A 86 5.26 -12.87 8.82
C PHE A 86 3.74 -13.01 9.04
N GLY A 87 3.30 -13.49 10.21
CA GLY A 87 1.89 -13.67 10.56
C GLY A 87 1.06 -12.38 10.55
N ASN A 88 1.68 -11.22 10.75
CA ASN A 88 0.95 -9.96 10.89
C ASN A 88 0.51 -9.33 9.58
N VAL A 89 1.34 -9.47 8.53
CA VAL A 89 0.95 -9.07 7.18
C VAL A 89 -0.24 -9.92 6.70
N MET A 90 -0.34 -11.17 7.17
CA MET A 90 -1.50 -12.01 6.88
C MET A 90 -2.77 -11.43 7.50
N THR A 91 -2.73 -10.87 8.71
CA THR A 91 -3.88 -10.18 9.34
C THR A 91 -4.34 -8.99 8.49
N LEU A 92 -3.40 -8.17 8.00
CA LEU A 92 -3.73 -7.09 7.06
C LEU A 92 -4.38 -7.65 5.79
N LEU A 93 -3.79 -8.66 5.17
CA LEU A 93 -4.34 -9.27 3.95
C LEU A 93 -5.74 -9.87 4.16
N GLN A 94 -5.99 -10.50 5.32
CA GLN A 94 -7.30 -11.01 5.70
C GLN A 94 -8.31 -9.87 5.80
N HIS A 95 -7.96 -8.77 6.48
CA HIS A 95 -8.82 -7.59 6.56
C HIS A 95 -9.14 -7.01 5.17
N LEU A 96 -8.14 -6.95 4.27
CA LEU A 96 -8.33 -6.48 2.91
C LEU A 96 -9.20 -7.44 2.07
N ASP A 97 -9.12 -8.76 2.28
CA ASP A 97 -9.98 -9.74 1.59
C ASP A 97 -11.43 -9.74 2.13
N GLU A 98 -11.61 -9.58 3.44
CA GLU A 98 -12.92 -9.42 4.10
C GLU A 98 -13.66 -8.19 3.57
N LYS A 99 -12.93 -7.09 3.36
CA LYS A 99 -13.42 -5.86 2.72
C LYS A 99 -13.56 -5.99 1.19
N HIS A 100 -13.20 -7.14 0.62
CA HIS A 100 -13.17 -7.43 -0.81
C HIS A 100 -12.21 -6.59 -1.66
N PHE A 101 -11.38 -5.74 -1.07
CA PHE A 101 -10.48 -4.84 -1.79
C PHE A 101 -9.50 -5.59 -2.72
N LEU A 102 -8.96 -6.73 -2.28
CA LEU A 102 -8.04 -7.52 -3.11
C LEU A 102 -8.72 -8.13 -4.34
N ARG A 103 -10.00 -8.52 -4.22
CA ARG A 103 -10.77 -9.10 -5.32
C ARG A 103 -11.29 -8.03 -6.27
N GLU A 104 -11.67 -6.88 -5.72
CA GLU A 104 -12.15 -5.73 -6.48
C GLU A 104 -11.05 -5.06 -7.28
N MET A 105 -9.79 -5.06 -6.81
CA MET A 105 -8.65 -4.46 -7.51
C MET A 105 -8.57 -4.87 -8.99
N ARG A 106 -8.84 -6.15 -9.27
CA ARG A 106 -8.61 -6.79 -10.58
C ARG A 106 -7.16 -6.58 -11.05
N PHE A 107 -6.88 -6.99 -12.28
CA PHE A 107 -5.62 -6.76 -12.95
C PHE A 107 -5.86 -6.61 -14.45
N CYS A 108 -4.89 -6.00 -15.13
CA CYS A 108 -4.91 -5.91 -16.58
C CYS A 108 -4.69 -7.29 -17.18
N TRP A 109 -5.63 -7.74 -18.02
CA TRP A 109 -5.52 -8.99 -18.76
C TRP A 109 -5.89 -8.72 -20.21
N ILE A 110 -4.92 -8.90 -21.10
CA ILE A 110 -5.08 -8.74 -22.54
C ILE A 110 -4.88 -10.10 -23.20
N ASN A 111 -5.78 -10.47 -24.10
CA ASN A 111 -5.54 -11.57 -25.02
C ASN A 111 -4.59 -11.09 -26.12
N THR A 112 -3.39 -11.64 -26.19
CA THR A 112 -2.34 -11.18 -27.11
C THR A 112 -2.61 -11.53 -28.57
N GLU A 113 -3.43 -12.54 -28.86
CA GLU A 113 -3.76 -12.95 -30.23
C GLU A 113 -4.82 -12.05 -30.86
N THR A 114 -5.84 -11.69 -30.08
CA THR A 114 -6.97 -10.85 -30.52
C THR A 114 -6.79 -9.38 -30.16
N ASN A 115 -5.77 -9.07 -29.35
CA ASN A 115 -5.55 -7.77 -28.70
C ASN A 115 -6.77 -7.29 -27.87
N ALA A 116 -7.62 -8.20 -27.43
CA ALA A 116 -8.83 -7.90 -26.68
C ALA A 116 -8.52 -7.71 -25.19
N LEU A 117 -9.03 -6.62 -24.60
CA LEU A 117 -8.98 -6.39 -23.15
C LEU A 117 -10.01 -7.29 -22.45
N LEU A 118 -9.52 -8.31 -21.74
CA LEU A 118 -10.35 -9.25 -20.99
C LEU A 118 -10.69 -8.76 -19.58
N SER A 119 -9.76 -8.03 -18.96
CA SER A 119 -9.94 -7.43 -17.64
C SER A 119 -9.11 -6.15 -17.55
N GLU A 120 -9.70 -5.13 -16.94
CA GLU A 120 -9.01 -3.89 -16.59
C GLU A 120 -8.77 -3.87 -15.08
N GLN A 121 -7.62 -3.38 -14.64
CA GLN A 121 -7.40 -3.05 -13.24
C GLN A 121 -8.28 -1.86 -12.86
N ILE A 122 -8.99 -1.97 -11.74
CA ILE A 122 -9.99 -0.98 -11.35
C ILE A 122 -9.74 -0.35 -9.98
N SER A 123 -8.84 -0.91 -9.17
CA SER A 123 -8.44 -0.29 -7.91
C SER A 123 -6.94 -0.19 -7.77
N LEU A 124 -6.50 0.78 -6.95
CA LEU A 124 -5.09 0.97 -6.58
C LEU A 124 -4.93 0.94 -5.08
N PHE A 125 -3.84 0.33 -4.62
CA PHE A 125 -3.38 0.42 -3.25
C PHE A 125 -2.23 1.42 -3.17
N ARG A 126 -2.36 2.42 -2.30
CA ARG A 126 -1.28 3.34 -1.94
C ARG A 126 -0.90 3.07 -0.49
N ILE A 127 0.30 2.55 -0.29
CA ILE A 127 0.82 2.22 1.04
C ILE A 127 1.72 3.37 1.48
N ASN A 128 1.45 3.92 2.66
CA ASN A 128 2.26 4.93 3.29
C ASN A 128 2.87 4.40 4.60
N CYS A 129 4.10 4.78 4.87
CA CYS A 129 4.78 4.60 6.15
C CYS A 129 5.58 5.87 6.42
N VAL A 130 5.56 6.36 7.66
CA VAL A 130 6.50 7.39 8.05
C VAL A 130 7.85 6.71 8.30
N ASP A 131 8.87 7.19 7.57
CA ASP A 131 10.28 6.85 7.72
C ASP A 131 10.70 5.39 7.51
N CYS A 132 9.91 4.60 6.78
CA CYS A 132 10.32 3.24 6.43
C CYS A 132 9.98 2.82 5.01
N LEU A 133 11.00 2.53 4.22
CA LEU A 133 10.79 1.91 2.92
C LEU A 133 10.46 0.41 3.07
N ASP A 134 11.11 -0.27 4.01
CA ASP A 134 11.05 -1.72 4.15
C ASP A 134 9.63 -2.22 4.47
N ARG A 135 8.89 -1.59 5.41
CA ARG A 135 7.53 -2.03 5.74
C ARG A 135 6.58 -1.85 4.55
N THR A 136 6.74 -0.76 3.78
CA THR A 136 5.93 -0.55 2.57
C THR A 136 6.23 -1.59 1.50
N ASN A 137 7.50 -1.93 1.27
CA ASN A 137 7.91 -2.97 0.31
C ASN A 137 7.35 -4.35 0.70
N VAL A 138 7.38 -4.69 1.98
CA VAL A 138 6.80 -5.95 2.50
C VAL A 138 5.30 -6.04 2.25
N VAL A 139 4.54 -4.97 2.55
CA VAL A 139 3.09 -4.96 2.33
C VAL A 139 2.75 -4.99 0.84
N GLN A 140 3.48 -4.25 0.01
CA GLN A 140 3.33 -4.27 -1.44
C GLN A 140 3.61 -5.67 -2.02
N ALA A 141 4.69 -6.32 -1.58
CA ALA A 141 5.04 -7.68 -1.99
C ALA A 141 3.94 -8.67 -1.60
N ALA A 142 3.36 -8.53 -0.42
CA ALA A 142 2.30 -9.41 0.06
C ALA A 142 1.01 -9.25 -0.77
N ILE A 143 0.58 -8.03 -1.06
CA ILE A 143 -0.56 -7.75 -1.95
C ILE A 143 -0.29 -8.31 -3.35
N ALA A 144 0.90 -8.04 -3.91
CA ALA A 144 1.27 -8.53 -5.23
C ALA A 144 1.29 -10.07 -5.31
N LYS A 145 1.74 -10.74 -4.26
CA LYS A 145 1.70 -12.21 -4.16
C LYS A 145 0.26 -12.72 -4.22
N THR A 146 -0.66 -12.11 -3.48
CA THR A 146 -2.08 -12.50 -3.50
C THR A 146 -2.70 -12.30 -4.89
N ILE A 147 -2.42 -11.17 -5.55
CA ILE A 147 -2.92 -10.94 -6.92
C ILE A 147 -2.30 -11.95 -7.90
N LEU A 148 -1.01 -12.26 -7.79
CA LEU A 148 -0.35 -13.28 -8.61
C LEU A 148 -1.00 -14.67 -8.43
N GLU A 149 -1.33 -15.06 -7.21
CA GLU A 149 -2.04 -16.32 -6.95
C GLU A 149 -3.42 -16.34 -7.64
N ILE A 150 -4.15 -15.23 -7.61
CA ILE A 150 -5.43 -15.10 -8.33
C ILE A 150 -5.22 -15.23 -9.85
N MET A 151 -4.16 -14.61 -10.38
CA MET A 151 -3.80 -14.72 -11.81
C MET A 151 -3.50 -16.17 -12.20
N LEU A 152 -2.69 -16.88 -11.41
CA LEU A 152 -2.33 -18.27 -11.66
C LEU A 152 -3.54 -19.21 -11.57
N LYS A 153 -4.46 -18.98 -10.63
CA LYS A 153 -5.73 -19.72 -10.54
C LYS A 153 -6.59 -19.52 -11.79
N LYS A 154 -6.71 -18.28 -12.26
CA LYS A 154 -7.45 -17.96 -13.49
C LYS A 154 -6.84 -18.57 -14.75
N LEU A 155 -5.53 -18.83 -14.77
CA LEU A 155 -4.82 -19.53 -15.83
C LEU A 155 -4.88 -21.06 -15.72
N GLY A 156 -5.42 -21.60 -14.61
CA GLY A 156 -5.41 -23.04 -14.34
C GLY A 156 -4.02 -23.59 -13.97
N LEU A 157 -3.10 -22.71 -13.54
CA LEU A 157 -1.73 -23.08 -13.13
C LEU A 157 -1.61 -23.32 -11.62
N LEU A 158 -2.63 -22.94 -10.87
CA LEU A 158 -2.77 -23.15 -9.43
C LEU A 158 -4.20 -23.61 -9.16
N ASP A 159 -4.39 -24.65 -8.35
CA ASP A 159 -5.73 -25.11 -8.00
C ASP A 159 -6.45 -24.07 -7.14
N PHE A 160 -7.79 -24.01 -7.24
CA PHE A 160 -8.58 -23.05 -6.47
C PHE A 160 -8.43 -23.23 -4.96
N ASP A 161 -8.24 -24.48 -4.52
CA ASP A 161 -8.05 -24.87 -3.11
C ASP A 161 -6.58 -24.77 -2.67
N GLU A 162 -5.63 -24.65 -3.60
CA GLU A 162 -4.21 -24.47 -3.27
C GLU A 162 -3.97 -23.01 -2.82
N SER A 163 -3.29 -22.83 -1.70
CA SER A 163 -2.91 -21.52 -1.15
C SER A 163 -1.40 -21.37 -1.17
N GLY A 164 -0.89 -20.23 -1.63
CA GLY A 164 0.54 -20.01 -1.71
C GLY A 164 1.17 -20.45 -3.03
N LEU A 165 2.27 -19.81 -3.38
CA LEU A 165 3.13 -20.24 -4.49
C LEU A 165 3.91 -21.52 -4.13
N ARG A 166 4.10 -22.40 -5.12
CA ARG A 166 5.03 -23.54 -5.01
C ARG A 166 6.47 -23.06 -4.80
N ASP A 167 7.34 -23.93 -4.31
CA ASP A 167 8.69 -23.58 -3.82
C ASP A 167 9.53 -22.80 -4.83
N TYR A 168 9.57 -23.25 -6.09
CA TYR A 168 10.38 -22.59 -7.12
C TYR A 168 9.84 -21.18 -7.49
N PRO A 169 8.56 -21.01 -7.90
CA PRO A 169 7.99 -19.68 -8.13
C PRO A 169 8.05 -18.74 -6.91
N ARG A 170 7.87 -19.29 -5.70
CA ARG A 170 7.99 -18.53 -4.43
C ARG A 170 9.39 -17.94 -4.28
N THR A 171 10.43 -18.72 -4.53
CA THR A 171 11.82 -18.28 -4.40
C THR A 171 12.11 -17.14 -5.38
N ILE A 172 11.70 -17.28 -6.64
CA ILE A 172 11.86 -16.21 -7.66
C ILE A 172 11.14 -14.93 -7.20
N PHE A 173 9.90 -15.06 -6.74
CA PHE A 173 9.12 -13.92 -6.27
C PHE A 173 9.81 -13.20 -5.11
N GLN A 174 10.31 -13.95 -4.13
CA GLN A 174 11.02 -13.39 -2.98
C GLN A 174 12.31 -12.68 -3.38
N THR A 175 13.10 -13.26 -4.29
CA THR A 175 14.30 -12.61 -4.82
C THR A 175 13.96 -11.31 -5.55
N MET A 176 12.96 -11.32 -6.44
CA MET A 176 12.56 -10.12 -7.17
C MET A 176 12.14 -8.98 -6.23
N TRP A 177 11.40 -9.27 -5.16
CA TRP A 177 10.96 -8.25 -4.20
C TRP A 177 12.06 -7.80 -3.23
N ALA A 178 13.06 -8.65 -2.96
CA ALA A 178 14.27 -8.24 -2.26
C ALA A 178 15.09 -7.28 -3.12
N ASP A 179 15.33 -7.62 -4.39
CA ASP A 179 16.05 -6.76 -5.34
C ASP A 179 15.34 -5.42 -5.57
N ASN A 180 14.00 -5.43 -5.61
CA ASN A 180 13.18 -4.21 -5.65
C ASN A 180 13.40 -3.32 -4.42
N GLY A 181 13.36 -3.93 -3.22
CA GLY A 181 13.64 -3.22 -1.97
C GLY A 181 15.03 -2.58 -1.96
N ASP A 182 16.05 -3.35 -2.35
CA ASP A 182 17.43 -2.87 -2.43
C ASP A 182 17.58 -1.72 -3.44
N ALA A 183 16.92 -1.82 -4.60
CA ALA A 183 16.97 -0.78 -5.63
C ALA A 183 16.34 0.54 -5.14
N ILE A 184 15.18 0.48 -4.49
CA ILE A 184 14.52 1.68 -3.98
C ILE A 184 15.28 2.25 -2.78
N SER A 185 15.84 1.40 -1.91
CA SER A 185 16.65 1.83 -0.77
C SER A 185 17.90 2.57 -1.23
N ARG A 186 18.60 2.05 -2.26
CA ARG A 186 19.76 2.74 -2.84
C ARG A 186 19.40 4.11 -3.41
N GLN A 187 18.20 4.26 -3.97
CA GLN A 187 17.72 5.54 -4.48
C GLN A 187 17.44 6.56 -3.38
N TYR A 188 16.92 6.11 -2.23
CA TYR A 188 16.49 6.99 -1.15
C TYR A 188 17.60 7.29 -0.13
N ALA A 189 18.36 6.26 0.27
CA ALA A 189 19.36 6.32 1.34
C ALA A 189 20.80 6.06 0.87
N GLY A 190 21.01 5.67 -0.40
CA GLY A 190 22.34 5.35 -0.93
C GLY A 190 22.89 3.98 -0.50
N THR A 191 22.10 3.17 0.22
CA THR A 191 22.46 1.84 0.69
C THR A 191 21.39 0.81 0.34
N ASP A 192 21.74 -0.48 0.34
CA ASP A 192 20.76 -1.57 0.24
C ASP A 192 19.74 -1.53 1.38
N ALA A 193 18.61 -2.20 1.21
CA ALA A 193 17.54 -2.22 2.21
C ALA A 193 18.02 -2.95 3.47
N MET A 194 17.47 -2.58 4.64
CA MET A 194 17.79 -3.30 5.87
C MET A 194 17.10 -4.67 5.83
N LYS A 195 17.89 -5.73 6.04
CA LYS A 195 17.43 -7.13 6.04
C LYS A 195 17.01 -7.60 7.42
#